data_AF-A0A7Z9IUM6-F1
#
_entry.id   AF-A0A7Z9IUM6-F1
#
_cell.length_a   1.000
_cell.length_b   1.000
_cell.length_c   1.000
_cell.angle_alpha   90.00
_cell.angle_beta   90.00
_cell.angle_gamma   90.00
#
_symmetry.space_group_name_H-M   'P 1'
#
loop_
_entity.id
_entity.type
_entity.pdbx_description
1 polymer ?
#
loop_
_entity_poly.entity_id
_entity_poly.type
_entity_poly.pdbx_seq_one_letter_code
_entity_poly.pdbx_strand_id
1 'polypeptide(L)'
;MKDPSEHMILPEQISNEPIGPMVAHGDDNWRDVVFWVLNALVAAEEMGITSSNVDTMRSTSKNAFVQRLLGVKAKFGSKIGLSKDWAYNAIKAVGNYGEIWENHLGSRGLGMPRGRNDLAVNGKGGLMISMPFR
;
A
#
# COMPACT_ATOMS: atom_id res chain seq x y z
N MET A 1 -16.20 -6.16 28.25
CA MET A 1 -14.78 -6.41 28.58
C MET A 1 -14.23 -5.13 29.20
N LYS A 2 -13.51 -5.16 30.33
CA LYS A 2 -13.15 -3.93 31.07
C LYS A 2 -11.67 -3.55 31.04
N ASP A 3 -10.73 -4.49 30.83
CA ASP A 3 -9.29 -4.18 30.70
C ASP A 3 -8.64 -5.02 29.57
N PRO A 4 -8.17 -4.39 28.46
CA PRO A 4 -7.46 -5.09 27.39
C PRO A 4 -6.17 -5.79 27.82
N SER A 5 -5.51 -5.33 28.89
CA SER A 5 -4.23 -5.87 29.35
C SER A 5 -4.35 -7.21 30.07
N GLU A 6 -5.56 -7.59 30.50
CA GLU A 6 -5.87 -8.91 31.07
C GLU A 6 -6.02 -10.01 30.01
N HIS A 7 -5.90 -9.64 28.72
CA HIS A 7 -6.06 -10.56 27.60
C HIS A 7 -4.72 -10.76 26.87
N MET A 8 -4.45 -11.98 26.42
CA MET A 8 -3.28 -12.31 25.61
C MET A 8 -3.64 -12.99 24.30
N ILE A 9 -2.85 -12.74 23.27
CA ILE A 9 -2.90 -13.47 22.00
C ILE A 9 -2.03 -14.72 22.15
N LEU A 10 -2.61 -15.89 21.92
CA LEU A 10 -1.87 -17.15 21.92
C LEU A 10 -0.92 -17.21 20.70
N PRO A 11 0.28 -17.81 20.85
CA PRO A 11 1.28 -17.81 19.79
C PRO A 11 0.93 -18.72 18.60
N GLU A 12 0.02 -19.67 18.77
CA GLU A 12 -0.34 -20.64 17.74
C GLU A 12 -1.17 -20.01 16.62
N GLN A 13 -0.69 -20.15 15.38
CA GLN A 13 -1.44 -19.83 14.18
C GLN A 13 -2.07 -21.11 13.60
N ILE A 14 -3.41 -21.18 13.58
CA ILE A 14 -4.16 -22.38 13.13
C ILE A 14 -4.67 -22.30 11.69
N SER A 15 -4.62 -21.13 11.05
CA SER A 15 -5.12 -20.88 9.70
C SER A 15 -4.19 -19.96 8.91
N ASN A 16 -4.32 -19.96 7.58
CA ASN A 16 -3.67 -19.00 6.69
C ASN A 16 -4.74 -18.13 6.02
N GLU A 17 -4.84 -16.87 6.41
CA GLU A 17 -5.92 -15.96 6.02
C GLU A 17 -5.35 -14.72 5.30
N PRO A 18 -5.03 -14.81 4.00
CA PRO A 18 -4.62 -13.66 3.22
C PRO A 18 -5.82 -12.75 2.94
N ILE A 19 -5.97 -11.69 3.73
CA ILE A 19 -7.05 -10.71 3.56
C ILE A 19 -6.59 -9.64 2.57
N GLY A 20 -7.35 -9.47 1.50
CA GLY A 20 -7.15 -8.41 0.52
C GLY A 20 -8.48 -7.83 0.05
N PRO A 21 -8.46 -6.74 -0.72
CA PRO A 21 -9.66 -6.16 -1.29
C PRO A 21 -10.42 -7.17 -2.16
N MET A 22 -11.74 -7.26 -1.96
CA MET A 22 -12.62 -8.09 -2.77
C MET A 22 -13.64 -7.22 -3.50
N VAL A 23 -13.97 -7.63 -4.73
CA VAL A 23 -14.95 -6.96 -5.58
C VAL A 23 -15.86 -7.99 -6.23
N ALA A 24 -17.04 -7.57 -6.67
CA ALA A 24 -17.94 -8.43 -7.43
C ALA A 24 -17.33 -8.84 -8.78
N HIS A 25 -17.73 -10.00 -9.29
CA HIS A 25 -17.39 -10.42 -10.65
C HIS A 25 -18.14 -9.59 -11.70
N GLY A 26 -17.57 -9.50 -12.91
CA GLY A 26 -18.21 -8.87 -14.06
C GLY A 26 -17.90 -7.38 -14.26
N ASP A 27 -17.15 -6.76 -13.34
CA ASP A 27 -16.62 -5.40 -13.50
C ASP A 27 -15.08 -5.42 -13.43
N ASP A 28 -14.47 -5.72 -14.58
CA ASP A 28 -13.01 -5.82 -14.70
C ASP A 28 -12.33 -4.47 -14.49
N ASN A 29 -12.95 -3.37 -14.92
CA ASN A 29 -12.39 -2.04 -14.73
C ASN A 29 -12.34 -1.66 -13.25
N TRP A 30 -13.41 -1.92 -12.50
CA TRP A 30 -13.40 -1.68 -11.05
C TRP A 30 -12.40 -2.56 -10.32
N ARG A 31 -12.30 -3.83 -10.71
CA ARG A 31 -11.28 -4.74 -10.18
C ARG A 31 -9.87 -4.21 -10.42
N ASP A 32 -9.58 -3.72 -11.62
CA ASP A 32 -8.28 -3.15 -11.96
C ASP A 32 -7.98 -1.91 -11.11
N VAL A 33 -8.95 -1.00 -10.93
CA VAL A 33 -8.78 0.16 -10.05
C VAL A 33 -8.40 -0.26 -8.63
N VAL A 34 -9.16 -1.16 -8.02
CA VAL A 34 -8.90 -1.63 -6.65
C VAL A 34 -7.53 -2.32 -6.53
N PHE A 35 -7.22 -3.19 -7.50
CA PHE A 35 -5.95 -3.90 -7.56
C PHE A 35 -4.76 -2.93 -7.66
N TRP A 36 -4.83 -1.95 -8.56
CA TRP A 36 -3.72 -1.04 -8.80
C TRP A 36 -3.56 0.00 -7.70
N VAL A 37 -4.63 0.41 -7.01
CA VAL A 37 -4.54 1.26 -5.81
C VAL A 37 -3.73 0.58 -4.71
N LEU A 38 -4.01 -0.69 -4.39
CA LEU A 38 -3.21 -1.41 -3.40
C LEU A 38 -1.73 -1.47 -3.81
N ASN A 39 -1.45 -1.84 -5.06
CA ASN A 39 -0.08 -1.90 -5.57
C ASN A 39 0.62 -0.54 -5.52
N ALA A 40 -0.08 0.57 -5.78
CA ALA A 40 0.49 1.90 -5.73
C ALA A 40 0.93 2.29 -4.32
N LEU A 41 0.14 1.94 -3.31
CA LEU A 41 0.44 2.19 -1.90
C LEU A 41 1.65 1.36 -1.43
N VAL A 42 1.76 0.11 -1.89
CA VAL A 42 2.92 -0.76 -1.59
C VAL A 42 4.17 -0.25 -2.32
N ALA A 43 4.09 0.08 -3.60
CA ALA A 43 5.21 0.65 -4.36
C ALA A 43 5.70 1.98 -3.77
N ALA A 44 4.79 2.81 -3.27
CA ALA A 44 5.15 4.04 -2.59
C ALA A 44 6.00 3.75 -1.34
N GLU A 45 5.65 2.74 -0.55
CA GLU A 45 6.44 2.32 0.61
C GLU A 45 7.81 1.78 0.20
N GLU A 46 7.87 0.90 -0.81
CA GLU A 46 9.12 0.37 -1.37
C GLU A 46 10.07 1.48 -1.84
N MET A 47 9.53 2.60 -2.32
CA MET A 47 10.30 3.76 -2.82
C MET A 47 10.50 4.86 -1.76
N GLY A 48 10.04 4.66 -0.52
CA GLY A 48 10.12 5.67 0.54
C GLY A 48 9.29 6.94 0.28
N ILE A 49 8.25 6.83 -0.55
CA ILE A 49 7.31 7.92 -0.83
C ILE A 49 6.22 7.89 0.24
N THR A 50 6.01 9.03 0.91
CA THR A 50 5.04 9.20 1.98
C THR A 50 4.03 10.29 1.64
N SER A 51 2.92 10.35 2.37
CA SER A 51 1.96 11.47 2.29
C SER A 51 2.64 12.85 2.46
N SER A 52 3.70 12.91 3.29
CA SER A 52 4.45 14.13 3.61
C SER A 52 5.47 14.54 2.55
N ASN A 53 6.04 13.60 1.78
CA ASN A 53 7.08 13.90 0.80
C ASN A 53 6.63 13.76 -0.66
N VAL A 54 5.41 13.28 -0.91
CA VAL A 54 4.93 12.93 -2.27
C VAL A 54 5.00 14.12 -3.25
N ASP A 55 4.76 15.34 -2.79
CA ASP A 55 4.86 16.54 -3.63
C ASP A 55 6.30 16.80 -4.09
N THR A 56 7.25 16.70 -3.16
CA THR A 56 8.69 16.82 -3.43
C THR A 56 9.17 15.70 -4.33
N MET A 57 8.75 14.46 -4.05
CA MET A 57 9.11 13.30 -4.87
C MET A 57 8.58 13.43 -6.30
N ARG A 58 7.36 13.96 -6.48
CA ARG A 58 6.77 14.21 -7.80
C ARG A 58 7.51 15.28 -8.59
N SER A 59 7.96 16.35 -7.94
CA SER A 59 8.59 17.49 -8.62
C SER A 59 10.09 17.31 -8.85
N THR A 60 10.79 16.59 -7.97
CA THR A 60 12.27 16.54 -7.98
C THR A 60 12.86 15.21 -8.41
N SER A 61 12.13 14.09 -8.27
CA SER A 61 12.72 12.76 -8.49
C SER A 61 13.10 12.55 -9.95
N LYS A 62 14.33 12.08 -10.18
CA LYS A 62 14.82 11.65 -11.50
C LYS A 62 14.59 10.15 -11.76
N ASN A 63 14.12 9.41 -10.75
CA ASN A 63 13.86 7.98 -10.89
C ASN A 63 12.63 7.75 -11.79
N ALA A 64 12.82 7.01 -12.89
CA ALA A 64 11.78 6.76 -13.87
C ALA A 64 10.56 6.01 -13.30
N PHE A 65 10.76 5.15 -12.30
CA PHE A 65 9.67 4.46 -11.61
C PHE A 65 8.83 5.42 -10.76
N VAL A 66 9.49 6.30 -9.98
CA VAL A 66 8.79 7.34 -9.21
C VAL A 66 8.02 8.29 -10.12
N GLN A 67 8.64 8.75 -11.22
CA GLN A 67 7.98 9.60 -12.21
C GLN A 67 6.79 8.92 -12.89
N ARG A 68 6.83 7.58 -13.04
CA ARG A 68 5.72 6.81 -13.59
C ARG A 68 4.60 6.65 -12.57
N LEU A 69 4.92 6.26 -11.34
CA LEU A 69 3.96 6.10 -10.25
C LEU A 69 3.21 7.41 -9.98
N LEU A 70 3.93 8.54 -9.89
CA LEU A 70 3.35 9.84 -9.51
C LEU A 70 2.80 10.66 -10.69
N GLY A 71 2.62 10.03 -11.87
CA GLY A 71 1.91 10.67 -12.98
C GLY A 71 2.66 11.82 -13.68
N VAL A 72 4.00 11.87 -13.59
CA VAL A 72 4.83 12.88 -14.27
C VAL A 72 5.02 12.51 -15.75
N LYS A 73 5.37 11.25 -16.01
CA LYS A 73 5.59 10.72 -17.38
C LYS A 73 4.60 9.62 -17.79
N ALA A 74 3.72 9.19 -16.89
CA ALA A 74 2.87 8.02 -17.11
C ALA A 74 1.53 8.33 -17.79
N LYS A 75 1.07 7.33 -18.56
CA LYS A 75 -0.32 7.21 -19.04
C LYS A 75 -1.05 6.03 -18.37
N PHE A 76 -0.50 5.46 -17.29
CA PHE A 76 -1.04 4.23 -16.69
C PHE A 76 -2.50 4.40 -16.26
N GLY A 77 -2.86 5.53 -15.66
CA GLY A 77 -4.25 5.81 -15.23
C GLY A 77 -5.28 5.60 -16.34
N SER A 78 -4.96 6.01 -17.58
CA SER A 78 -5.89 5.83 -18.71
C SER A 78 -6.17 4.37 -19.07
N LYS A 79 -5.27 3.44 -18.71
CA LYS A 79 -5.49 1.99 -18.91
C LYS A 79 -6.53 1.43 -17.94
N ILE A 80 -6.76 2.11 -16.81
CA ILE A 80 -7.69 1.72 -15.73
C ILE A 80 -8.81 2.74 -15.53
N GLY A 81 -9.07 3.59 -16.53
CA GLY A 81 -10.14 4.59 -16.49
C GLY A 81 -9.93 5.78 -15.53
N LEU A 82 -8.70 6.01 -15.05
CA LEU A 82 -8.39 7.09 -14.11
C LEU A 82 -7.50 8.19 -14.72
N SER A 83 -7.43 9.33 -14.05
CA SER A 83 -6.51 10.42 -14.37
C SER A 83 -5.06 9.99 -14.18
N LYS A 84 -4.09 10.69 -14.80
CA LYS A 84 -2.66 10.34 -14.71
C LYS A 84 -2.08 10.40 -13.28
N ASP A 85 -2.71 11.17 -12.40
CA ASP A 85 -2.28 11.47 -11.03
C ASP A 85 -3.00 10.62 -9.97
N TRP A 86 -3.77 9.61 -10.36
CA TRP A 86 -4.54 8.74 -9.47
C TRP A 86 -3.74 8.18 -8.28
N ALA A 87 -2.55 7.64 -8.53
CA ALA A 87 -1.69 7.07 -7.49
C ALA A 87 -1.11 8.16 -6.58
N TYR A 88 -0.71 9.31 -7.16
CA TYR A 88 -0.30 10.49 -6.39
C TYR A 88 -1.43 10.92 -5.43
N ASN A 89 -2.67 11.01 -5.92
CA ASN A 89 -3.82 11.40 -5.12
C ASN A 89 -4.11 10.40 -3.99
N ALA A 90 -4.02 9.09 -4.26
CA ALA A 90 -4.17 8.06 -3.24
C ALA A 90 -3.09 8.18 -2.14
N ILE A 91 -1.81 8.26 -2.53
CA ILE A 91 -0.69 8.40 -1.58
C ILE A 91 -0.81 9.71 -0.79
N LYS A 92 -1.23 10.80 -1.43
CA LYS A 92 -1.41 12.09 -0.76
C LYS A 92 -2.54 12.04 0.28
N ALA A 93 -3.61 11.31 -0.01
CA ALA A 93 -4.79 11.24 0.85
C ALA A 93 -4.58 10.33 2.08
N VAL A 94 -3.94 9.17 1.91
CA VAL A 94 -3.87 8.15 2.97
C VAL A 94 -2.45 7.70 3.33
N GLY A 95 -1.43 8.20 2.64
CA GLY A 95 -0.06 7.73 2.77
C GLY A 95 0.21 6.45 1.98
N ASN A 96 1.40 5.89 2.15
CA ASN A 96 1.76 4.58 1.62
C ASN A 96 1.24 3.43 2.51
N TYR A 97 1.47 2.18 2.10
CA TYR A 97 1.01 1.00 2.84
C TYR A 97 1.52 0.96 4.30
N GLY A 98 2.80 1.31 4.53
CA GLY A 98 3.39 1.39 5.86
C GLY A 98 2.77 2.48 6.74
N GLU A 99 2.44 3.65 6.18
CA GLU A 99 1.73 4.71 6.91
C GLU A 99 0.33 4.25 7.34
N ILE A 100 -0.41 3.58 6.44
CA ILE A 100 -1.71 2.99 6.74
C ILE A 100 -1.57 1.94 7.84
N TRP A 101 -0.59 1.05 7.75
CA TRP A 101 -0.31 0.05 8.78
C TRP A 101 -0.07 0.71 10.13
N GLU A 102 0.90 1.63 10.21
CA GLU A 102 1.30 2.25 11.48
C GLU A 102 0.15 3.02 12.15
N ASN A 103 -0.72 3.64 11.36
CA ASN A 103 -1.86 4.42 11.88
C ASN A 103 -2.98 3.54 12.47
N HIS A 104 -3.16 2.31 11.97
CA HIS A 104 -4.33 1.49 12.32
C HIS A 104 -3.97 0.23 13.11
N LEU A 105 -2.89 -0.44 12.72
CA LEU A 105 -2.48 -1.73 13.28
C LEU A 105 -1.16 -1.64 14.05
N GLY A 106 -0.22 -0.84 13.58
CA GLY A 106 1.10 -0.69 14.17
C GLY A 106 1.09 0.18 15.44
N SER A 107 2.20 0.88 15.65
CA SER A 107 2.48 1.56 16.92
C SER A 107 1.47 2.62 17.34
N ARG A 108 0.80 3.27 16.38
CA ARG A 108 -0.23 4.29 16.65
C ARG A 108 -1.66 3.71 16.72
N GLY A 109 -1.80 2.41 16.46
CA GLY A 109 -3.05 1.68 16.53
C GLY A 109 -2.99 0.56 17.57
N LEU A 110 -3.07 -0.69 17.11
CA LEU A 110 -3.14 -1.87 17.97
C LEU A 110 -1.78 -2.40 18.45
N GLY A 111 -0.66 -1.77 18.08
CA GLY A 111 0.68 -2.21 18.47
C GLY A 111 1.14 -3.51 17.80
N MET A 112 0.52 -3.92 16.68
CA MET A 112 0.83 -5.15 15.98
C MET A 112 2.15 -5.05 15.17
N PRO A 113 3.02 -6.07 15.23
CA PRO A 113 4.20 -6.14 14.39
C PRO A 113 3.80 -6.40 12.92
N ARG A 114 4.61 -5.91 11.97
CA ARG A 114 4.36 -6.11 10.52
C ARG A 114 4.27 -7.59 10.14
N GLY A 115 5.16 -8.43 10.64
CA GLY A 115 5.21 -9.86 10.31
C GLY A 115 5.21 -10.09 8.79
N ARG A 116 4.31 -10.96 8.30
CA ARG A 116 4.14 -11.23 6.86
C ARG A 116 3.71 -10.01 6.04
N ASN A 117 3.15 -8.98 6.67
CA ASN A 117 2.78 -7.72 6.02
C ASN A 117 3.97 -6.75 5.86
N ASP A 118 5.18 -7.14 6.26
CA ASP A 118 6.40 -6.38 5.90
C ASP A 118 6.67 -6.48 4.40
N LEU A 119 7.46 -5.54 3.87
CA LEU A 119 7.90 -5.56 2.48
C LEU A 119 8.84 -6.74 2.24
N ALA A 120 8.65 -7.46 1.14
CA ALA A 120 9.52 -8.56 0.74
C ALA A 120 10.97 -8.10 0.54
N VAL A 121 11.17 -6.87 0.04
CA VAL A 121 12.50 -6.27 -0.19
C VAL A 121 13.31 -6.03 1.08
N ASN A 122 12.67 -6.04 2.26
CA ASN A 122 13.37 -5.85 3.54
C ASN A 122 14.16 -7.09 3.99
N GLY A 123 13.97 -8.24 3.35
CA GLY A 123 14.70 -9.48 3.68
C GLY A 123 14.32 -10.11 5.03
N LYS A 124 13.23 -9.65 5.66
CA LYS A 124 12.74 -10.11 6.98
C LYS A 124 11.59 -11.12 6.89
N GLY A 125 11.39 -11.74 5.72
CA GLY A 125 10.29 -12.68 5.48
C GLY A 125 8.92 -12.02 5.23
N GLY A 126 8.92 -10.73 4.89
CA GLY A 126 7.73 -10.02 4.41
C GLY A 126 7.23 -10.57 3.08
N LEU A 127 5.92 -10.44 2.83
CA LEU A 127 5.25 -10.94 1.63
C LEU A 127 4.68 -9.81 0.75
N MET A 128 4.67 -8.57 1.25
CA MET A 128 4.15 -7.44 0.48
C MET A 128 5.14 -7.05 -0.61
N ILE A 129 4.68 -7.06 -1.86
CA ILE A 129 5.45 -6.66 -3.02
C ILE A 129 4.52 -6.02 -4.04
N SER A 130 4.94 -4.91 -4.64
CA SER A 130 4.18 -4.30 -5.73
C SER A 130 4.41 -4.99 -7.06
N MET A 131 3.33 -5.16 -7.82
CA MET A 131 3.42 -5.45 -9.25
C MET A 131 4.04 -4.26 -10.02
N PRO A 132 4.78 -4.53 -11.11
CA PRO A 132 5.45 -3.48 -11.86
C PRO A 132 4.47 -2.66 -12.71
N PHE A 133 4.49 -1.34 -12.55
CA PHE A 133 3.74 -0.39 -13.37
C PHE A 133 4.38 -0.27 -14.76
N ARG A 134 3.82 -0.97 -15.77
CA ARG A 134 4.28 -0.98 -17.18
C ARG A 134 3.12 -0.80 -18.16
#